data_AF-A0A327JDP6-F1
#
_entry.id   AF-A0A327JDP6-F1
#
_cell.length_a   1.000
_cell.length_b   1.000
_cell.length_c   1.000
_cell.angle_alpha   90.00
_cell.angle_beta   90.00
_cell.angle_gamma   90.00
#
_symmetry.space_group_name_H-M   'P 1'
#
loop_
_entity.id
_entity.type
_entity.pdbx_description
1 polymer ?
#
loop_
_entity_poly.entity_id
_entity_poly.type
_entity_poly.pdbx_seq_one_letter_code
_entity_poly.pdbx_strand_id
1 'polypeptide(L)'
;MENFEEIKLDKPYFESRRAELEVAYNQMKADWQELADYFLPRSVRFLVRNVNKTSTKNKKIKDSATLKAVRNFSSGMMSGATNPATNWFRIRIKNYDMKYDWAVKKWCNIVETTIKDVFNASNFYEKLPAAYKQLGVFALSTISLESDTDTIMRAKLLPIGSYRYAKNENGVVDTMCRVYMETAKNLYTKFGKDNVSETVKNCVKNKQYEQLFEVVHFVEPNAEYMPNSVWAKNKKYISVYYEVDGEKDKFLSKSGFEKFPFVVFEAEVNGEDVYPTECCGINALPDAKQLMAMVVDEGKIVKKIGSPQLKGPAELKNKKLTDQPATFTENNQNGDGLQPVYQVPPAVVQPLEALLEAKRQSIYELFFNDLFAMILNTAERGRTATEVNELKEEKMTLLSPILEQVHSGLKIVMEWIFVECMRRKIIPAPPAQIIGGELEIEFVSMLAQAQKAQKISAMERFSTFTINLAQSIDPILVKKLNGAKIIDDYADYVNINPEQVVPTEDVDKMREAAQQKQEQAEQMAALQQGSEIVKNVGGADAFGGELMSRIGL
;
A
#
# COMPACT_ATOMS: atom_id res chain seq x y z
N MET A 1 12.44 -45.95 -4.46
CA MET A 1 12.09 -44.68 -5.12
C MET A 1 11.88 -45.02 -6.58
N GLU A 2 10.66 -45.45 -6.85
CA GLU A 2 10.22 -45.99 -8.14
C GLU A 2 10.11 -44.87 -9.18
N ASN A 3 10.34 -45.24 -10.43
CA ASN A 3 10.22 -44.47 -11.67
C ASN A 3 9.31 -43.23 -11.58
N PHE A 4 9.89 -42.05 -11.39
CA PHE A 4 9.33 -40.85 -11.99
C PHE A 4 9.59 -40.99 -13.49
N GLU A 5 8.56 -41.38 -14.26
CA GLU A 5 8.59 -41.26 -15.71
C GLU A 5 9.13 -39.88 -16.10
N GLU A 6 9.99 -39.82 -17.11
CA GLU A 6 10.59 -38.59 -17.61
C GLU A 6 9.47 -37.60 -17.97
N ILE A 7 9.24 -36.60 -17.09
CA ILE A 7 8.10 -35.68 -17.20
C ILE A 7 8.27 -34.87 -18.48
N LYS A 8 7.48 -35.19 -19.49
CA LYS A 8 7.49 -34.46 -20.76
C LYS A 8 6.64 -33.20 -20.64
N LEU A 9 7.28 -32.04 -20.65
CA LEU A 9 6.62 -30.73 -20.58
C LEU A 9 5.96 -30.32 -21.92
N ASP A 10 4.92 -31.05 -22.31
CA ASP A 10 4.07 -30.82 -23.48
C ASP A 10 2.66 -30.30 -23.12
N LYS A 11 1.84 -29.96 -24.12
CA LYS A 11 0.51 -29.37 -23.89
C LYS A 11 -0.42 -30.32 -23.11
N PRO A 12 -0.49 -31.64 -23.40
CA PRO A 12 -1.25 -32.59 -22.57
C PRO A 12 -0.91 -32.52 -21.08
N TYR A 13 0.37 -32.43 -20.74
CA TYR A 13 0.80 -32.24 -19.34
C TYR A 13 0.19 -30.96 -18.72
N PHE A 14 0.29 -29.81 -19.40
CA PHE A 14 -0.27 -28.55 -18.89
C PHE A 14 -1.81 -28.51 -18.89
N GLU A 15 -2.47 -29.28 -19.76
CA GLU A 15 -3.93 -29.45 -19.74
C GLU A 15 -4.38 -30.30 -18.54
N SER A 16 -3.63 -31.36 -18.20
CA SER A 16 -3.85 -32.15 -16.98
C SER A 16 -3.67 -31.29 -15.73
N ARG A 17 -2.55 -30.58 -15.64
CA ARG A 17 -2.26 -29.66 -14.52
C ARG A 17 -3.31 -28.56 -14.40
N ARG A 18 -3.81 -28.02 -15.51
CA ARG A 18 -4.93 -27.07 -15.52
C ARG A 18 -6.20 -27.69 -14.94
N ALA A 19 -6.53 -28.94 -15.31
CA ALA A 19 -7.71 -29.63 -14.80
C ALA A 19 -7.63 -29.85 -13.28
N GLU A 20 -6.44 -30.17 -12.75
CA GLU A 20 -6.19 -30.27 -11.30
C GLU A 20 -6.46 -28.95 -10.58
N LEU A 21 -5.91 -27.84 -11.09
CA LEU A 21 -6.12 -26.50 -10.52
C LEU A 21 -7.60 -26.04 -10.58
N GLU A 22 -8.38 -26.58 -11.52
CA GLU A 22 -9.80 -26.24 -11.67
C GLU A 22 -10.65 -26.78 -10.51
N VAL A 23 -10.21 -27.83 -9.81
CA VAL A 23 -10.97 -28.48 -8.72
C VAL A 23 -11.18 -27.52 -7.56
N ALA A 24 -10.11 -26.99 -6.98
CA ALA A 24 -10.17 -26.02 -5.89
C ALA A 24 -10.81 -24.69 -6.34
N TYR A 25 -10.48 -24.24 -7.54
CA TYR A 25 -11.07 -23.03 -8.13
C TYR A 25 -12.60 -23.10 -8.21
N ASN A 26 -13.17 -24.23 -8.65
CA ASN A 26 -14.61 -24.37 -8.82
C ASN A 26 -15.38 -24.35 -7.50
N GLN A 27 -14.75 -24.74 -6.39
CA GLN A 27 -15.35 -24.63 -5.06
C GLN A 27 -15.52 -23.15 -4.66
N MET A 28 -14.48 -22.33 -4.86
CA MET A 28 -14.50 -20.91 -4.49
C MET A 28 -15.28 -20.01 -5.48
N LYS A 29 -15.47 -20.49 -6.72
CA LYS A 29 -16.09 -19.71 -7.79
C LYS A 29 -17.50 -19.21 -7.45
N ALA A 30 -18.30 -20.03 -6.76
CA ALA A 30 -19.66 -19.66 -6.36
C ALA A 30 -19.64 -18.49 -5.37
N ASP A 31 -18.75 -18.54 -4.39
CA ASP A 31 -18.60 -17.52 -3.35
C ASP A 31 -18.14 -16.19 -3.97
N TRP A 32 -17.13 -16.23 -4.86
CA TRP A 32 -16.70 -15.03 -5.58
C TRP A 32 -17.79 -14.44 -6.48
N GLN A 33 -18.64 -15.27 -7.10
CA GLN A 33 -19.78 -14.77 -7.88
C GLN A 33 -20.75 -14.00 -7.00
N GLU A 34 -21.04 -14.55 -5.82
CA GLU A 34 -21.95 -13.91 -4.89
C GLU A 34 -21.37 -12.60 -4.33
N LEU A 35 -20.09 -12.57 -3.95
CA LEU A 35 -19.41 -11.35 -3.53
C LEU A 35 -19.40 -10.28 -4.63
N ALA A 36 -19.14 -10.68 -5.88
CA ALA A 36 -19.16 -9.77 -7.02
C ALA A 36 -20.53 -9.14 -7.22
N ASP A 37 -21.59 -9.92 -7.03
CA ASP A 37 -22.97 -9.48 -7.19
C ASP A 37 -23.40 -8.42 -6.18
N TYR A 38 -22.80 -8.37 -4.98
CA TYR A 38 -23.15 -7.40 -3.93
C TYR A 38 -22.15 -6.23 -3.79
N PHE A 39 -20.89 -6.44 -4.16
CA PHE A 39 -19.81 -5.47 -3.90
C PHE A 39 -19.09 -4.98 -5.16
N LEU A 40 -18.75 -5.85 -6.11
CA LEU A 40 -17.84 -5.48 -7.21
C LEU A 40 -18.13 -6.21 -8.54
N PRO A 41 -19.28 -5.95 -9.17
CA PRO A 41 -19.78 -6.77 -10.29
C PRO A 41 -18.98 -6.63 -11.59
N ARG A 42 -18.13 -5.61 -11.70
CA ARG A 42 -17.37 -5.31 -12.92
C ARG A 42 -15.92 -5.79 -12.88
N SER A 43 -15.45 -6.33 -11.77
CA SER A 43 -14.04 -6.74 -11.58
C SER A 43 -13.78 -8.23 -11.79
N VAL A 44 -14.79 -8.98 -12.24
CA VAL A 44 -14.76 -10.44 -12.35
C VAL A 44 -14.89 -10.94 -13.80
N ARG A 45 -14.36 -12.14 -14.04
CA ARG A 45 -14.37 -12.86 -15.32
C ARG A 45 -14.41 -14.37 -15.07
N PHE A 46 -15.57 -14.91 -14.72
CA PHE A 46 -15.76 -16.36 -14.54
C PHE A 46 -15.98 -17.12 -15.85
N LEU A 47 -16.55 -16.44 -16.86
CA LEU A 47 -16.66 -16.95 -18.23
C LEU A 47 -15.68 -16.22 -19.11
N VAL A 48 -14.76 -16.96 -19.71
CA VAL A 48 -13.66 -16.41 -20.51
C VAL A 48 -14.21 -15.56 -21.66
N ARG A 49 -15.27 -16.03 -22.33
CA ARG A 49 -15.93 -15.34 -23.46
C ARG A 49 -16.72 -14.07 -23.11
N ASN A 50 -16.80 -13.67 -21.84
CA ASN A 50 -17.54 -12.45 -21.46
C ASN A 50 -16.74 -11.15 -21.65
N VAL A 51 -15.56 -11.18 -22.28
CA VAL A 51 -14.76 -9.99 -22.58
C VAL A 51 -15.61 -8.91 -23.26
N ASN A 52 -15.46 -7.66 -22.80
CA ASN A 52 -16.22 -6.49 -23.26
C ASN A 52 -17.75 -6.58 -23.15
N LYS A 53 -18.30 -7.63 -22.50
CA LYS A 53 -19.73 -7.66 -22.17
C LYS A 53 -19.97 -6.83 -20.93
N THR A 54 -20.92 -5.91 -21.03
CA THR A 54 -21.44 -5.23 -19.85
C THR A 54 -22.19 -6.25 -18.99
N SER A 55 -22.02 -6.19 -17.67
CA SER A 55 -22.92 -6.88 -16.74
C SER A 55 -24.29 -6.24 -16.89
N THR A 56 -25.08 -6.68 -17.86
CA THR A 56 -26.41 -6.15 -18.18
C THR A 56 -27.29 -6.27 -16.94
N LYS A 57 -27.37 -5.16 -16.21
CA LYS A 57 -28.24 -4.93 -15.04
C LYS A 57 -27.94 -5.90 -13.89
N ASN A 58 -26.85 -5.67 -13.13
CA ASN A 58 -26.78 -6.25 -11.79
C ASN A 58 -27.99 -5.74 -11.00
N LYS A 59 -28.95 -6.63 -10.74
CA LYS A 59 -30.21 -6.31 -10.04
C LYS A 59 -30.09 -6.48 -8.54
N LYS A 60 -29.00 -7.07 -8.02
CA LYS A 60 -28.85 -7.37 -6.59
C LYS A 60 -28.47 -6.13 -5.80
N ILE A 61 -27.68 -5.23 -6.38
CA ILE A 61 -27.35 -3.94 -5.74
C ILE A 61 -28.53 -2.98 -5.88
N LYS A 62 -29.14 -2.65 -4.74
CA LYS A 62 -30.25 -1.68 -4.58
C LYS A 62 -29.84 -0.42 -3.83
N ASP A 63 -28.82 -0.53 -2.98
CA ASP A 63 -28.20 0.56 -2.24
C ASP A 63 -26.72 0.70 -2.66
N SER A 64 -26.17 1.90 -2.56
CA SER A 64 -24.78 2.20 -2.90
C SER A 64 -23.78 1.98 -1.76
N ALA A 65 -24.23 1.65 -0.55
CA ALA A 65 -23.38 1.49 0.63
C ALA A 65 -22.22 0.53 0.41
N THR A 66 -22.46 -0.65 -0.18
CA THR A 66 -21.40 -1.62 -0.48
C THR A 66 -20.35 -1.06 -1.45
N LEU A 67 -20.77 -0.30 -2.46
CA LEU A 67 -19.87 0.34 -3.42
C LEU A 67 -19.02 1.44 -2.77
N LYS A 68 -19.63 2.23 -1.87
CA LYS A 68 -18.93 3.26 -1.10
C LYS A 68 -17.94 2.64 -0.12
N ALA A 69 -18.32 1.55 0.55
CA ALA A 69 -17.46 0.78 1.44
C ALA A 69 -16.17 0.34 0.75
N VAL A 70 -16.32 -0.39 -0.36
CA VAL A 70 -15.18 -0.89 -1.15
C VAL A 70 -14.31 0.23 -1.71
N ARG A 71 -14.91 1.34 -2.16
CA ARG A 71 -14.17 2.50 -2.67
C ARG A 71 -13.32 3.13 -1.56
N ASN A 72 -13.91 3.39 -0.41
CA ASN A 72 -13.25 4.05 0.70
C ASN A 72 -12.14 3.17 1.29
N PHE A 73 -12.37 1.86 1.45
CA PHE A 73 -11.35 0.88 1.80
C PHE A 73 -10.14 0.94 0.86
N SER A 74 -10.37 0.91 -0.45
CA SER A 74 -9.32 1.01 -1.47
C SER A 74 -8.51 2.30 -1.36
N SER A 75 -9.17 3.44 -1.13
CA SER A 75 -8.51 4.73 -0.90
C SER A 75 -7.72 4.76 0.41
N GLY A 76 -8.27 4.17 1.47
CA GLY A 76 -7.62 4.00 2.76
C GLY A 76 -6.33 3.20 2.67
N MET A 77 -6.38 2.05 2.00
CA MET A 77 -5.20 1.20 1.73
C MET A 77 -4.15 1.93 0.88
N MET A 78 -4.57 2.66 -0.15
CA MET A 78 -3.63 3.45 -0.97
C MET A 78 -2.89 4.51 -0.14
N SER A 79 -3.60 5.19 0.76
CA SER A 79 -3.02 6.19 1.65
C SER A 79 -2.11 5.54 2.71
N GLY A 80 -2.55 4.44 3.31
CA GLY A 80 -1.89 3.77 4.43
C GLY A 80 -0.66 2.95 4.04
N ALA A 81 -0.74 2.17 2.95
CA ALA A 81 0.27 1.18 2.58
C ALA A 81 1.23 1.66 1.49
N THR A 82 0.74 2.41 0.50
CA THR A 82 1.48 2.67 -0.75
C THR A 82 1.30 4.09 -1.28
N ASN A 83 1.34 5.09 -0.41
CA ASN A 83 1.20 6.48 -0.81
C ASN A 83 2.43 6.95 -1.60
N PRO A 84 2.33 7.28 -2.91
CA PRO A 84 3.48 7.67 -3.72
C PRO A 84 4.15 8.97 -3.26
N ALA A 85 3.42 9.83 -2.55
CA ALA A 85 3.93 11.11 -2.05
C ALA A 85 4.83 10.96 -0.82
N THR A 86 4.77 9.81 -0.13
CA THR A 86 5.60 9.54 1.04
C THR A 86 6.59 8.42 0.76
N ASN A 87 7.63 8.37 1.59
CA ASN A 87 8.56 7.26 1.54
C ASN A 87 8.07 6.09 2.39
N TRP A 88 7.26 5.22 1.79
CA TRP A 88 6.59 4.11 2.47
C TRP A 88 7.45 2.84 2.62
N PHE A 89 8.69 2.81 2.10
CA PHE A 89 9.62 1.69 2.32
C PHE A 89 11.08 2.12 2.38
N ARG A 90 11.93 1.31 3.03
CA ARG A 90 13.38 1.45 3.08
C ARG A 90 14.05 0.15 2.69
N ILE A 91 15.21 0.27 2.05
CA ILE A 91 16.07 -0.88 1.72
C ILE A 91 17.20 -0.96 2.73
N ARG A 92 17.40 -2.15 3.30
CA ARG A 92 18.51 -2.50 4.19
C ARG A 92 19.12 -3.84 3.79
N ILE A 93 20.23 -4.17 4.45
CA ILE A 93 20.83 -5.49 4.36
C ILE A 93 20.56 -6.20 5.68
N LYS A 94 19.95 -7.38 5.59
CA LYS A 94 19.58 -8.19 6.75
C LYS A 94 20.83 -8.52 7.57
N ASN A 95 20.74 -8.38 8.89
CA ASN A 95 21.82 -8.67 9.83
C ASN A 95 23.14 -7.88 9.60
N TYR A 96 23.10 -6.76 8.87
CA TYR A 96 24.27 -5.91 8.66
C TYR A 96 24.12 -4.58 9.41
N ASP A 97 25.09 -4.24 10.27
CA ASP A 97 25.09 -2.94 10.93
C ASP A 97 25.53 -1.84 9.97
N MET A 98 24.55 -1.14 9.40
CA MET A 98 24.77 -0.03 8.48
C MET A 98 25.15 1.27 9.20
N LYS A 99 25.18 1.33 10.54
CA LYS A 99 25.27 2.58 11.29
C LYS A 99 26.48 3.43 10.93
N TYR A 100 27.63 2.81 10.67
CA TYR A 100 28.86 3.53 10.32
C TYR A 100 29.37 3.26 8.90
N ASP A 101 28.68 2.43 8.11
CA ASP A 101 29.07 2.14 6.73
C ASP A 101 28.33 3.04 5.71
N TRP A 102 28.99 4.14 5.34
CA TRP A 102 28.46 5.09 4.38
C TRP A 102 28.29 4.51 2.97
N ALA A 103 29.18 3.61 2.54
CA ALA A 103 29.13 3.04 1.19
C ALA A 103 27.90 2.14 1.03
N VAL A 104 27.63 1.30 2.02
CA VAL A 104 26.45 0.43 2.05
C VAL A 104 25.16 1.25 2.16
N LYS A 105 25.12 2.28 3.02
CA LYS A 105 23.98 3.22 3.10
C LYS A 105 23.68 3.90 1.77
N LYS A 106 24.71 4.40 1.09
CA LYS A 106 24.59 5.05 -0.21
C LYS A 106 24.05 4.06 -1.26
N TRP A 107 24.57 2.84 -1.29
CA TRP A 107 24.10 1.82 -2.22
C TRP A 107 22.62 1.44 -1.97
N CYS A 108 22.24 1.18 -0.72
CA CYS A 108 20.84 0.89 -0.37
C CYS A 108 19.91 2.05 -0.76
N ASN A 109 20.34 3.30 -0.59
CA ASN A 109 19.57 4.47 -1.01
C ASN A 109 19.42 4.57 -2.53
N ILE A 110 20.44 4.19 -3.31
CA ILE A 110 20.36 4.12 -4.78
C ILE A 110 19.33 3.06 -5.19
N VAL A 111 19.38 1.87 -4.58
CA VAL A 111 18.40 0.79 -4.84
C VAL A 111 16.99 1.24 -4.50
N GLU A 112 16.79 1.84 -3.32
CA GLU A 112 15.51 2.37 -2.86
C GLU A 112 14.94 3.40 -3.84
N THR A 113 15.76 4.36 -4.25
CA THR A 113 15.36 5.42 -5.19
C THR A 113 15.04 4.84 -6.57
N THR A 114 15.86 3.90 -7.07
CA THR A 114 15.63 3.23 -8.35
C THR A 114 14.29 2.48 -8.35
N ILE A 115 13.98 1.72 -7.29
CA ILE A 115 12.71 0.99 -7.19
C ILE A 115 11.53 1.97 -7.18
N LYS A 116 11.63 3.09 -6.46
CA LYS A 116 10.58 4.13 -6.48
C LYS A 116 10.39 4.74 -7.85
N ASP A 117 11.48 5.05 -8.55
CA ASP A 117 11.43 5.62 -9.89
C ASP A 117 10.75 4.64 -10.86
N VAL A 118 11.03 3.34 -10.74
CA VAL A 118 10.31 2.29 -11.49
C VAL A 118 8.81 2.29 -11.15
N PHE A 119 8.44 2.37 -9.87
CA PHE A 119 7.03 2.42 -9.49
C PHE A 119 6.31 3.67 -10.04
N ASN A 120 6.98 4.82 -10.02
CA ASN A 120 6.44 6.10 -10.52
C ASN A 120 6.36 6.15 -12.05
N ALA A 121 7.35 5.61 -12.75
CA ALA A 121 7.41 5.59 -14.22
C ALA A 121 6.51 4.51 -14.83
N SER A 122 6.33 3.39 -14.14
CA SER A 122 5.42 2.31 -14.56
C SER A 122 3.96 2.64 -14.26
N ASN A 123 3.06 1.72 -14.60
CA ASN A 123 1.65 1.82 -14.26
C ASN A 123 1.27 1.14 -12.92
N PHE A 124 2.24 0.85 -12.05
CA PHE A 124 1.99 0.06 -10.84
C PHE A 124 1.01 0.74 -9.87
N TYR A 125 1.26 2.01 -9.51
CA TYR A 125 0.37 2.78 -8.64
C TYR A 125 -1.03 2.99 -9.23
N GLU A 126 -1.16 2.97 -10.56
CA GLU A 126 -2.47 3.02 -11.25
C GLU A 126 -3.29 1.75 -11.01
N LYS A 127 -2.62 0.58 -10.87
CA LYS A 127 -3.29 -0.71 -10.70
C LYS A 127 -3.62 -1.05 -9.25
N LEU A 128 -2.84 -0.53 -8.29
CA LEU A 128 -3.03 -0.82 -6.86
C LEU A 128 -4.44 -0.53 -6.31
N PRO A 129 -5.10 0.60 -6.62
CA PRO A 129 -6.46 0.83 -6.12
C PRO A 129 -7.44 -0.27 -6.52
N ALA A 130 -7.39 -0.72 -7.77
CA ALA A 130 -8.25 -1.81 -8.23
C ALA A 130 -7.85 -3.16 -7.62
N ALA A 131 -6.55 -3.36 -7.36
CA ALA A 131 -6.06 -4.53 -6.63
C ALA A 131 -6.59 -4.57 -5.19
N TYR A 132 -6.57 -3.45 -4.46
CA TYR A 132 -7.11 -3.37 -3.10
C TYR A 132 -8.63 -3.59 -3.06
N LYS A 133 -9.37 -3.14 -4.08
CA LYS A 133 -10.80 -3.47 -4.20
C LYS A 133 -11.02 -4.97 -4.32
N GLN A 134 -10.20 -5.66 -5.12
CA GLN A 134 -10.29 -7.12 -5.26
C GLN A 134 -9.93 -7.81 -3.95
N LEU A 135 -8.85 -7.40 -3.29
CA LEU A 135 -8.42 -7.94 -2.00
C LEU A 135 -9.50 -7.80 -0.93
N GLY A 136 -10.08 -6.61 -0.76
CA GLY A 136 -11.11 -6.37 0.25
C GLY A 136 -12.41 -7.15 0.01
N VAL A 137 -12.75 -7.43 -1.26
CA VAL A 137 -14.01 -8.10 -1.61
C VAL A 137 -13.88 -9.61 -1.74
N PHE A 138 -12.80 -10.11 -2.32
CA PHE A 138 -12.61 -11.51 -2.69
C PHE A 138 -11.50 -12.21 -1.91
N ALA A 139 -10.95 -11.55 -0.89
CA ALA A 139 -9.81 -12.00 -0.10
C ALA A 139 -8.50 -12.16 -0.90
N LEU A 140 -8.52 -11.89 -2.21
CA LEU A 140 -7.35 -12.01 -3.07
C LEU A 140 -7.34 -11.02 -4.23
N SER A 141 -6.15 -10.76 -4.75
CA SER A 141 -5.92 -9.95 -5.93
C SER A 141 -4.63 -10.38 -6.61
N THR A 142 -4.57 -10.34 -7.94
CA THR A 142 -3.37 -10.78 -8.66
C THR A 142 -2.91 -9.76 -9.69
N ILE A 143 -1.64 -9.38 -9.60
CA ILE A 143 -0.96 -8.53 -10.56
C ILE A 143 0.09 -9.38 -11.29
N SER A 144 0.02 -9.40 -12.61
CA SER A 144 1.10 -9.92 -13.45
C SER A 144 2.16 -8.83 -13.67
N LEU A 145 3.43 -9.20 -13.52
CA LEU A 145 4.59 -8.36 -13.73
C LEU A 145 5.26 -8.78 -15.03
N GLU A 146 5.24 -7.89 -16.02
CA GLU A 146 5.90 -8.10 -17.30
C GLU A 146 7.11 -7.17 -17.44
N SER A 147 8.20 -7.69 -18.00
CA SER A 147 9.39 -6.91 -18.33
C SER A 147 9.08 -5.97 -19.49
N ASP A 148 9.31 -4.67 -19.31
CA ASP A 148 9.02 -3.62 -20.30
C ASP A 148 10.30 -2.85 -20.65
N THR A 149 10.54 -2.53 -21.92
CA THR A 149 11.80 -1.88 -22.33
C THR A 149 11.90 -0.45 -21.81
N ASP A 150 10.77 0.26 -21.75
CA ASP A 150 10.75 1.70 -21.53
C ASP A 150 10.62 2.03 -20.04
N THR A 151 9.77 1.29 -19.33
CA THR A 151 9.44 1.53 -17.92
C THR A 151 9.97 0.46 -16.97
N ILE A 152 10.79 -0.48 -17.47
CA ILE A 152 11.32 -1.67 -16.77
C ILE A 152 10.25 -2.72 -16.45
N MET A 153 9.08 -2.28 -15.98
CA MET A 153 7.99 -3.13 -15.56
C MET A 153 6.64 -2.61 -16.07
N ARG A 154 5.80 -3.52 -16.55
CA ARG A 154 4.38 -3.30 -16.81
C ARG A 154 3.55 -4.18 -15.91
N ALA A 155 2.70 -3.57 -15.09
CA ALA A 155 1.76 -4.26 -14.23
C ALA A 155 0.41 -4.48 -14.94
N LYS A 156 -0.12 -5.70 -14.86
CA LYS A 156 -1.47 -6.04 -15.34
C LYS A 156 -2.28 -6.68 -14.23
N LEU A 157 -3.32 -5.97 -13.78
CA LEU A 157 -4.30 -6.54 -12.85
C LEU A 157 -5.12 -7.61 -13.54
N LEU A 158 -5.20 -8.80 -12.93
CA LEU A 158 -5.97 -9.91 -13.47
C LEU A 158 -7.42 -9.85 -12.92
N PRO A 159 -8.44 -10.01 -13.77
CA PRO A 159 -9.81 -10.13 -13.29
C PRO A 159 -10.00 -11.41 -12.46
N ILE A 160 -10.70 -11.32 -11.34
CA ILE A 160 -11.04 -12.47 -10.51
C ILE A 160 -11.83 -13.50 -11.32
N GLY A 161 -11.49 -14.77 -11.21
CA GLY A 161 -12.08 -15.84 -12.01
C GLY A 161 -11.31 -16.16 -13.30
N SER A 162 -10.43 -15.28 -13.78
CA SER A 162 -9.65 -15.53 -15.01
C SER A 162 -8.38 -16.35 -14.80
N TYR A 163 -8.08 -16.74 -13.56
CA TYR A 163 -6.86 -17.46 -13.22
C TYR A 163 -7.07 -18.43 -12.06
N ARG A 164 -6.16 -19.40 -11.95
CA ARG A 164 -6.03 -20.39 -10.88
C ARG A 164 -4.58 -20.39 -10.42
N TYR A 165 -4.33 -20.67 -9.16
CA TYR A 165 -2.97 -20.75 -8.65
C TYR A 165 -2.85 -21.88 -7.63
N ALA A 166 -1.62 -22.29 -7.35
CA ALA A 166 -1.28 -23.22 -6.29
C ALA A 166 -0.10 -22.68 -5.48
N LYS A 167 0.03 -23.21 -4.27
CA LYS A 167 1.08 -22.90 -3.31
C LYS A 167 2.05 -24.07 -3.20
N ASN A 168 3.31 -23.76 -2.92
CA ASN A 168 4.30 -24.77 -2.56
C ASN A 168 4.18 -25.20 -1.10
N GLU A 169 5.08 -26.09 -0.67
CA GLU A 169 5.20 -26.60 0.70
C GLU A 169 5.32 -25.51 1.78
N ASN A 170 5.79 -24.31 1.42
CA ASN A 170 5.92 -23.18 2.35
C ASN A 170 4.69 -22.24 2.32
N GLY A 171 3.62 -22.62 1.63
CA GLY A 171 2.42 -21.79 1.47
C GLY A 171 2.61 -20.62 0.50
N VAL A 172 3.71 -20.56 -0.24
CA VAL A 172 4.00 -19.46 -1.18
C VAL A 172 3.49 -19.82 -2.57
N VAL A 173 2.78 -18.89 -3.20
CA VAL A 173 2.30 -19.06 -4.57
C VAL A 173 3.47 -19.14 -5.55
N ASP A 174 3.56 -20.24 -6.29
CA ASP A 174 4.63 -20.50 -7.26
C ASP A 174 4.13 -21.02 -8.61
N THR A 175 2.82 -21.26 -8.70
CA THR A 175 2.14 -21.85 -9.86
C THR A 175 0.90 -21.03 -10.20
N MET A 176 0.72 -20.68 -11.47
CA MET A 176 -0.39 -19.86 -11.97
C MET A 176 -0.84 -20.35 -13.35
N CYS A 177 -2.15 -20.54 -13.51
CA CYS A 177 -2.80 -20.83 -14.77
C CYS A 177 -3.85 -19.76 -15.07
N ARG A 178 -3.60 -18.90 -16.05
CA ARG A 178 -4.53 -17.87 -16.52
C ARG A 178 -5.21 -18.31 -17.81
N VAL A 179 -6.53 -18.19 -17.87
CA VAL A 179 -7.34 -18.46 -19.06
C VAL A 179 -8.08 -17.18 -19.45
N TYR A 180 -7.80 -16.67 -20.64
CA TYR A 180 -8.34 -15.39 -21.09
C TYR A 180 -8.51 -15.33 -22.61
N MET A 181 -9.34 -14.40 -23.09
CA MET A 181 -9.43 -14.13 -24.53
C MET A 181 -8.40 -13.08 -24.93
N GLU A 182 -7.77 -13.26 -26.08
CA GLU A 182 -6.84 -12.30 -26.67
C GLU A 182 -7.19 -12.07 -28.16
N THR A 183 -6.87 -10.89 -28.69
CA THR A 183 -7.18 -10.56 -30.08
C THR A 183 -6.18 -11.22 -31.05
N ALA A 184 -6.64 -11.50 -32.27
CA ALA A 184 -5.80 -12.03 -33.35
C ALA A 184 -4.55 -11.17 -33.57
N LYS A 185 -4.72 -9.84 -33.53
CA LYS A 185 -3.61 -8.88 -33.67
C LYS A 185 -2.59 -9.00 -32.55
N ASN A 186 -3.03 -9.09 -31.30
CA ASN A 186 -2.13 -9.18 -30.15
C ASN A 186 -1.38 -10.51 -30.15
N LEU A 187 -2.05 -11.61 -30.49
CA LEU A 187 -1.42 -12.93 -30.63
C LEU A 187 -0.36 -12.93 -31.71
N TYR A 188 -0.70 -12.43 -32.91
CA TYR A 188 0.23 -12.36 -34.02
C TYR A 188 1.43 -11.45 -33.71
N THR A 189 1.21 -10.31 -33.06
CA THR A 189 2.27 -9.36 -32.69
C THR A 189 3.18 -9.93 -31.59
N LYS A 190 2.61 -10.58 -30.57
CA LYS A 190 3.36 -11.07 -29.41
C LYS A 190 4.13 -12.36 -29.72
N PHE A 191 3.54 -13.29 -30.45
CA PHE A 191 4.09 -14.62 -30.67
C PHE A 191 4.69 -14.82 -32.07
N GLY A 192 4.44 -13.90 -32.99
CA GLY A 192 4.91 -13.97 -34.36
C GLY A 192 4.10 -14.93 -35.24
N LYS A 193 4.31 -14.82 -36.56
CA LYS A 193 3.57 -15.57 -37.57
C LYS A 193 3.71 -17.09 -37.42
N ASP A 194 4.90 -17.57 -37.05
CA ASP A 194 5.21 -19.00 -37.12
C ASP A 194 4.59 -19.79 -35.97
N ASN A 195 4.37 -19.14 -34.82
CA ASN A 195 3.89 -19.80 -33.60
C ASN A 195 2.36 -19.82 -33.48
N VAL A 196 1.65 -18.85 -34.08
CA VAL A 196 0.19 -18.79 -34.03
C VAL A 196 -0.49 -19.86 -34.92
N SER A 197 -1.74 -20.19 -34.61
CA SER A 197 -2.58 -21.09 -35.42
C SER A 197 -2.89 -20.52 -36.80
N GLU A 198 -3.23 -21.41 -37.74
CA GLU A 198 -3.64 -21.00 -39.09
C GLU A 198 -4.91 -20.13 -39.06
N THR A 199 -5.80 -20.37 -38.10
CA THR A 199 -7.00 -19.57 -37.87
C THR A 199 -6.63 -18.12 -37.53
N VAL A 200 -5.69 -17.90 -36.61
CA VAL A 200 -5.21 -16.55 -36.25
C VAL A 200 -4.55 -15.87 -37.45
N LYS A 201 -3.71 -16.58 -38.21
CA LYS A 201 -3.08 -16.03 -39.42
C LYS A 201 -4.11 -15.59 -40.46
N ASN A 202 -5.15 -16.42 -40.67
CA ASN A 202 -6.23 -16.12 -41.60
C ASN A 202 -7.04 -14.90 -41.16
N CYS A 203 -7.33 -14.75 -39.86
CA CYS A 203 -7.98 -13.55 -39.34
C CYS A 203 -7.14 -12.29 -39.60
N VAL A 204 -5.82 -12.34 -39.36
CA VAL A 204 -4.92 -11.21 -39.63
C VAL A 204 -4.85 -10.89 -41.13
N LYS A 205 -4.72 -11.90 -41.99
CA LYS A 205 -4.73 -11.75 -43.46
C LYS A 205 -6.02 -11.11 -43.97
N ASN A 206 -7.15 -11.50 -43.38
CA ASN A 206 -8.49 -10.97 -43.72
C ASN A 206 -8.84 -9.66 -42.99
N LYS A 207 -7.87 -9.01 -42.32
CA LYS A 207 -8.04 -7.76 -41.56
C LYS A 207 -9.05 -7.85 -40.41
N GLN A 208 -9.33 -9.06 -39.90
CA GLN A 208 -10.17 -9.33 -38.74
C GLN A 208 -9.34 -9.29 -37.45
N TYR A 209 -8.71 -8.15 -37.18
CA TYR A 209 -7.71 -7.99 -36.12
C TYR A 209 -8.25 -8.20 -34.70
N GLU A 210 -9.53 -7.85 -34.48
CA GLU A 210 -10.20 -7.87 -33.17
C GLU A 210 -10.89 -9.21 -32.86
N GLN A 211 -10.78 -10.21 -33.76
CA GLN A 211 -11.31 -11.54 -33.48
C GLN A 211 -10.62 -12.11 -32.24
N LEU A 212 -11.42 -12.62 -31.29
CA LEU A 212 -10.95 -13.12 -30.01
C LEU A 212 -10.70 -14.62 -30.05
N PHE A 213 -9.60 -15.04 -29.42
CA PHE A 213 -9.17 -16.43 -29.27
C PHE A 213 -8.92 -16.75 -27.80
N GLU A 214 -9.28 -17.95 -27.35
CA GLU A 214 -9.07 -18.40 -25.98
C GLU A 214 -7.64 -18.93 -25.80
N VAL A 215 -6.93 -18.38 -24.82
CA VAL A 215 -5.50 -18.61 -24.60
C VAL A 215 -5.28 -18.97 -23.15
N VAL A 216 -4.40 -19.94 -22.92
CA VAL A 216 -3.88 -20.27 -21.60
C VAL A 216 -2.46 -19.73 -21.47
N HIS A 217 -2.18 -19.09 -20.34
CA HIS A 217 -0.84 -18.79 -19.88
C HIS A 217 -0.59 -19.57 -18.59
N PHE A 218 0.32 -20.53 -18.64
CA PHE A 218 0.66 -21.39 -17.52
C PHE A 218 2.09 -21.13 -17.07
N VAL A 219 2.30 -20.94 -15.77
CA VAL A 219 3.61 -20.78 -15.15
C VAL A 219 3.70 -21.65 -13.91
N GLU A 220 4.75 -22.45 -13.78
CA GLU A 220 5.03 -23.27 -12.59
C GLU A 220 6.55 -23.48 -12.43
N PRO A 221 7.03 -24.01 -11.29
CA PRO A 221 8.43 -24.39 -11.14
C PRO A 221 8.87 -25.36 -12.24
N ASN A 222 10.06 -25.16 -12.79
CA ASN A 222 10.54 -25.93 -13.92
C ASN A 222 11.23 -27.22 -13.46
N ALA A 223 10.64 -28.38 -13.78
CA ALA A 223 11.26 -29.68 -13.52
C ALA A 223 12.57 -29.89 -14.30
N GLU A 224 12.73 -29.22 -15.45
CA GLU A 224 13.94 -29.24 -16.29
C GLU A 224 14.87 -28.04 -16.00
N TYR A 225 14.83 -27.48 -14.78
CA TYR A 225 15.65 -26.32 -14.41
C TYR A 225 17.15 -26.63 -14.53
N MET A 226 17.87 -25.84 -15.31
CA MET A 226 19.33 -25.92 -15.44
C MET A 226 19.97 -24.62 -14.96
N PRO A 227 20.63 -24.64 -13.77
CA PRO A 227 21.37 -23.49 -13.28
C PRO A 227 22.37 -22.97 -14.33
N ASN A 228 22.44 -21.65 -14.50
CA ASN A 228 23.34 -20.96 -15.45
C ASN A 228 23.03 -21.17 -16.96
N SER A 229 21.93 -21.83 -17.32
CA SER A 229 21.54 -21.94 -18.73
C SER A 229 21.19 -20.56 -19.32
N VAL A 230 21.78 -20.25 -20.48
CA VAL A 230 21.44 -19.03 -21.25
C VAL A 230 20.03 -19.08 -21.87
N TRP A 231 19.46 -20.28 -21.99
CA TRP A 231 18.16 -20.49 -22.63
C TRP A 231 17.00 -20.19 -21.69
N ALA A 232 16.05 -19.36 -22.15
CA ALA A 232 14.88 -18.96 -21.37
C ALA A 232 14.03 -20.13 -20.86
N LYS A 233 13.90 -21.21 -21.66
CA LYS A 233 13.13 -22.42 -21.32
C LYS A 233 13.69 -23.21 -20.13
N ASN A 234 14.94 -22.99 -19.76
CA ASN A 234 15.63 -23.74 -18.69
C ASN A 234 15.71 -22.93 -17.38
N LYS A 235 15.01 -21.79 -17.30
CA LYS A 235 14.97 -20.95 -16.09
C LYS A 235 14.11 -21.59 -14.99
N LYS A 236 14.19 -21.03 -13.78
CA LYS A 236 13.57 -21.56 -12.56
C LYS A 236 12.07 -21.80 -12.68
N TYR A 237 11.36 -20.93 -13.39
CA TYR A 237 9.93 -21.07 -13.68
C TYR A 237 9.74 -21.26 -15.17
N ILE A 238 8.99 -22.27 -15.58
CA ILE A 238 8.60 -22.46 -16.98
C ILE A 238 7.36 -21.61 -17.27
N SER A 239 7.28 -21.04 -18.46
CA SER A 239 6.14 -20.23 -18.91
C SER A 239 5.71 -20.64 -20.29
N VAL A 240 4.49 -21.17 -20.40
CA VAL A 240 3.91 -21.62 -21.66
C VAL A 240 2.65 -20.85 -22.01
N TYR A 241 2.51 -20.55 -23.30
CA TYR A 241 1.29 -20.04 -23.89
C TYR A 241 0.79 -21.03 -24.94
N TYR A 242 -0.51 -21.31 -24.93
CA TYR A 242 -1.14 -22.11 -25.98
C TYR A 242 -2.59 -21.68 -26.22
N GLU A 243 -3.04 -21.85 -27.47
CA GLU A 243 -4.45 -21.70 -27.84
C GLU A 243 -5.21 -22.95 -27.38
N VAL A 244 -6.37 -22.76 -26.74
CA VAL A 244 -7.21 -23.88 -26.28
C VAL A 244 -7.65 -24.73 -27.48
N ASP A 245 -8.19 -24.09 -28.50
CA ASP A 245 -8.63 -24.72 -29.75
C ASP A 245 -7.48 -24.92 -30.77
N GLY A 246 -6.22 -24.76 -30.34
CA GLY A 246 -5.03 -24.93 -31.17
C GLY A 246 -4.56 -26.38 -31.28
N GLU A 247 -3.57 -26.61 -32.14
CA GLU A 247 -2.90 -27.90 -32.32
C GLU A 247 -2.38 -28.47 -30.98
N LYS A 248 -2.36 -29.80 -30.83
CA LYS A 248 -1.97 -30.47 -29.58
C LYS A 248 -0.48 -30.35 -29.28
N ASP A 249 0.38 -30.31 -30.30
CA ASP A 249 1.84 -30.33 -30.10
C ASP A 249 2.49 -28.95 -30.26
N LYS A 250 1.69 -27.88 -30.31
CA LYS A 250 2.19 -26.54 -30.63
C LYS A 250 1.87 -25.52 -29.52
N PHE A 251 2.94 -24.95 -28.97
CA PHE A 251 2.86 -23.78 -28.10
C PHE A 251 2.92 -22.49 -28.92
N LEU A 252 2.20 -21.47 -28.48
CA LEU A 252 2.42 -20.09 -28.91
C LEU A 252 3.79 -19.57 -28.44
N SER A 253 4.21 -19.99 -27.24
CA SER A 253 5.54 -19.72 -26.71
C SER A 253 5.85 -20.69 -25.58
N LYS A 254 7.09 -21.17 -25.51
CA LYS A 254 7.67 -21.92 -24.39
C LYS A 254 8.93 -21.17 -23.95
N SER A 255 8.86 -20.54 -22.78
CA SER A 255 9.90 -19.68 -22.23
C SER A 255 10.04 -19.94 -20.72
N GLY A 256 10.69 -19.04 -19.99
CA GLY A 256 10.78 -19.15 -18.55
C GLY A 256 11.20 -17.85 -17.87
N PHE A 257 11.04 -17.82 -16.56
CA PHE A 257 11.33 -16.69 -15.69
C PHE A 257 12.32 -17.07 -14.59
N GLU A 258 13.17 -16.12 -14.23
CA GLU A 258 14.10 -16.27 -13.10
C GLU A 258 13.34 -16.17 -11.77
N LYS A 259 12.45 -15.19 -11.68
CA LYS A 259 11.53 -14.95 -10.57
C LYS A 259 10.10 -15.08 -11.09
N PHE A 260 9.22 -15.68 -10.28
CA PHE A 260 7.82 -15.87 -10.62
C PHE A 260 7.14 -14.53 -11.03
N PRO A 261 6.43 -14.46 -12.18
CA PRO A 261 5.98 -13.20 -12.79
C PRO A 261 4.58 -12.77 -12.31
N PHE A 262 4.08 -13.32 -11.21
CA PHE A 262 2.79 -12.97 -10.64
C PHE A 262 2.94 -12.68 -9.16
N VAL A 263 2.21 -11.67 -8.71
CA VAL A 263 2.07 -11.36 -7.29
C VAL A 263 0.61 -11.53 -6.94
N VAL A 264 0.35 -12.46 -6.02
CA VAL A 264 -0.97 -12.67 -5.43
C VAL A 264 -0.94 -11.99 -4.06
N PHE A 265 -1.76 -10.95 -3.89
CA PHE A 265 -2.08 -10.42 -2.59
C PHE A 265 -3.20 -11.29 -2.02
N GLU A 266 -2.97 -11.92 -0.88
CA GLU A 266 -3.95 -12.75 -0.18
C GLU A 266 -4.24 -12.12 1.17
N ALA A 267 -5.51 -12.18 1.58
CA ALA A 267 -5.94 -11.91 2.92
C ALA A 267 -5.73 -13.17 3.78
N GLU A 268 -6.61 -13.42 4.76
CA GLU A 268 -6.46 -14.55 5.66
C GLU A 268 -6.81 -15.87 4.95
N VAL A 269 -5.91 -16.84 5.09
CA VAL A 269 -6.01 -18.19 4.53
C VAL A 269 -6.14 -19.14 5.71
N ASN A 270 -7.16 -19.99 5.65
CA ASN A 270 -7.33 -21.06 6.62
C ASN A 270 -6.34 -22.19 6.34
N GLY A 271 -5.21 -22.18 7.04
CA GLY A 271 -4.24 -23.29 7.08
C GLY A 271 -3.86 -23.86 5.72
N GLU A 272 -4.21 -25.12 5.49
CA GLU A 272 -3.87 -25.92 4.30
C GLU A 272 -4.63 -25.50 3.03
N ASP A 273 -5.58 -24.55 3.13
CA ASP A 273 -6.38 -24.10 2.00
C ASP A 273 -5.53 -23.33 0.97
N VAL A 274 -5.78 -23.60 -0.31
CA VAL A 274 -5.08 -22.90 -1.41
C VAL A 274 -5.53 -21.45 -1.51
N TYR A 275 -6.84 -21.22 -1.35
CA TYR A 275 -7.47 -19.92 -1.50
C TYR A 275 -7.83 -19.31 -0.15
N PRO A 276 -7.76 -17.98 -0.01
CA PRO A 276 -8.17 -17.31 1.22
C PRO A 276 -9.68 -17.37 1.40
N THR A 277 -10.10 -17.53 2.66
CA THR A 277 -11.50 -17.77 3.06
C THR A 277 -12.09 -16.62 3.84
N GLU A 278 -11.29 -15.63 4.25
CA GLU A 278 -11.73 -14.56 5.14
C GLU A 278 -11.28 -13.18 4.64
N CYS A 279 -12.24 -12.25 4.55
CA CYS A 279 -11.99 -10.84 4.25
C CYS A 279 -13.20 -9.94 4.58
N CYS A 280 -13.01 -8.62 4.42
CA CYS A 280 -14.07 -7.61 4.67
C CYS A 280 -15.37 -7.91 3.91
N GLY A 281 -15.26 -8.26 2.63
CA GLY A 281 -16.40 -8.56 1.76
C GLY A 281 -17.18 -9.80 2.18
N ILE A 282 -16.50 -10.85 2.64
CA ILE A 282 -17.11 -12.08 3.15
C ILE A 282 -17.89 -11.78 4.42
N ASN A 283 -17.26 -11.07 5.36
CA ASN A 283 -17.87 -10.69 6.63
C ASN A 283 -19.05 -9.73 6.47
N ALA A 284 -19.00 -8.82 5.49
CA ALA A 284 -20.07 -7.87 5.21
C ALA A 284 -21.19 -8.44 4.32
N LEU A 285 -21.03 -9.64 3.75
CA LEU A 285 -21.98 -10.20 2.79
C LEU A 285 -23.39 -10.43 3.38
N PRO A 286 -23.55 -10.97 4.61
CA PRO A 286 -24.88 -11.13 5.22
C PRO A 286 -25.60 -9.79 5.39
N ASP A 287 -24.90 -8.77 5.87
CA ASP A 287 -25.44 -7.42 6.05
C ASP A 287 -25.78 -6.74 4.73
N ALA A 288 -24.94 -6.93 3.70
CA ALA A 288 -25.24 -6.47 2.35
C ALA A 288 -26.52 -7.11 1.82
N LYS A 289 -26.68 -8.43 1.92
CA LYS A 289 -27.89 -9.15 1.49
C LYS A 289 -29.13 -8.64 2.22
N GLN A 290 -29.04 -8.49 3.54
CA GLN A 290 -30.14 -7.98 4.35
C GLN A 290 -30.51 -6.54 3.97
N LEU A 291 -29.52 -5.66 3.81
CA LEU A 291 -29.72 -4.27 3.38
C LEU A 291 -30.45 -4.21 2.04
N MET A 292 -29.99 -4.96 1.03
CA MET A 292 -30.64 -4.95 -0.30
C MET A 292 -32.08 -5.45 -0.25
N ALA A 293 -32.38 -6.44 0.61
CA ALA A 293 -33.75 -6.93 0.81
C ALA A 293 -34.63 -5.88 1.51
N MET A 294 -34.13 -5.26 2.58
CA MET A 294 -34.85 -4.25 3.34
C MET A 294 -35.17 -3.00 2.50
N VAL A 295 -34.26 -2.55 1.64
CA VAL A 295 -34.52 -1.42 0.71
C VAL A 295 -35.66 -1.74 -0.27
N VAL A 296 -35.75 -2.99 -0.73
CA VAL A 296 -36.87 -3.41 -1.58
C VAL A 296 -38.20 -3.39 -0.82
N ASP A 297 -38.19 -3.83 0.44
CA ASP A 297 -39.40 -3.86 1.27
C ASP A 297 -39.83 -2.47 1.73
N GLU A 298 -38.89 -1.58 2.05
CA GLU A 298 -39.13 -0.15 2.26
C GLU A 298 -39.83 0.46 1.03
N GLY A 299 -39.29 0.22 -0.16
CA GLY A 299 -39.90 0.69 -1.40
C GLY A 299 -41.33 0.17 -1.61
N LYS A 300 -41.66 -1.04 -1.13
CA LYS A 300 -43.04 -1.56 -1.13
C LYS A 300 -43.92 -0.86 -0.09
N ILE A 301 -43.39 -0.60 1.11
CA ILE A 301 -44.11 0.08 2.20
C ILE A 301 -44.46 1.52 1.79
N VAL A 302 -43.49 2.28 1.29
CA VAL A 302 -43.69 3.65 0.81
C VAL A 302 -44.75 3.69 -0.30
N LYS A 303 -44.71 2.74 -1.24
CA LYS A 303 -45.75 2.60 -2.28
C LYS A 303 -47.12 2.28 -1.71
N LYS A 304 -47.21 1.45 -0.67
CA LYS A 304 -48.49 1.15 0.00
C LYS A 304 -49.06 2.36 0.75
N ILE A 305 -48.20 3.25 1.26
CA ILE A 305 -48.63 4.51 1.90
C ILE A 305 -49.12 5.51 0.85
N GLY A 306 -48.34 5.73 -0.22
CA GLY A 306 -48.67 6.71 -1.26
C GLY A 306 -49.75 6.26 -2.25
N SER A 307 -49.90 4.95 -2.48
CA SER A 307 -50.89 4.39 -3.40
C SER A 307 -51.41 3.03 -2.87
N PRO A 308 -52.21 3.04 -1.79
CA PRO A 308 -52.74 1.81 -1.20
C PRO A 308 -53.68 1.09 -2.18
N GLN A 309 -53.77 -0.23 -2.03
CA GLN A 309 -54.87 -0.97 -2.67
C GLN A 309 -56.19 -0.51 -2.05
N LEU A 310 -57.17 -0.20 -2.89
CA LEU A 310 -58.48 0.28 -2.47
C LEU A 310 -59.52 -0.84 -2.58
N LYS A 311 -60.45 -0.91 -1.62
CA LYS A 311 -61.70 -1.67 -1.68
C LYS A 311 -62.88 -0.71 -1.82
N GLY A 312 -63.89 -1.10 -2.56
CA GLY A 312 -65.13 -0.36 -2.72
C GLY A 312 -66.15 -1.11 -3.58
N PRO A 313 -67.35 -0.54 -3.78
CA PRO A 313 -68.42 -1.14 -4.58
C PRO A 313 -67.99 -1.50 -6.01
N ALA A 314 -68.52 -2.62 -6.54
CA ALA A 314 -68.18 -3.11 -7.88
C ALA A 314 -68.52 -2.10 -9.01
N GLU A 315 -69.49 -1.21 -8.77
CA GLU A 315 -69.90 -0.14 -9.69
C GLU A 315 -68.79 0.88 -9.97
N LEU A 316 -67.80 0.99 -9.08
CA LEU A 316 -66.66 1.92 -9.21
C LEU A 316 -65.49 1.32 -10.01
N LYS A 317 -65.52 0.02 -10.35
CA LYS A 317 -64.40 -0.72 -10.97
C LYS A 317 -63.91 -0.14 -12.30
N ASN A 318 -64.79 0.51 -13.08
CA ASN A 318 -64.48 1.05 -14.41
C ASN A 318 -64.47 2.58 -14.47
N LYS A 319 -64.63 3.29 -13.34
CA LYS A 319 -64.56 4.76 -13.31
C LYS A 319 -63.10 5.20 -13.14
N LYS A 320 -62.70 6.26 -13.84
CA LYS A 320 -61.37 6.86 -13.68
C LYS A 320 -61.26 7.45 -12.28
N LEU A 321 -60.27 6.97 -11.53
CA LEU A 321 -59.86 7.55 -10.25
C LEU A 321 -59.04 8.81 -10.54
N THR A 322 -59.45 9.93 -9.96
CA THR A 322 -58.73 11.20 -10.05
C THR A 322 -58.02 11.46 -8.73
N ASP A 323 -56.69 11.49 -8.74
CA ASP A 323 -55.83 11.81 -7.58
C ASP A 323 -55.30 13.24 -7.71
N GLN A 324 -56.20 14.20 -7.93
CA GLN A 324 -55.84 15.62 -8.07
C GLN A 324 -55.91 16.33 -6.71
N PRO A 325 -54.83 17.01 -6.28
CA PRO A 325 -54.84 17.82 -5.06
C PRO A 325 -55.97 18.86 -5.08
N ALA A 326 -56.58 19.12 -3.91
CA ALA A 326 -57.62 20.15 -3.70
C ALA A 326 -58.96 19.92 -4.44
N THR A 327 -59.31 18.68 -4.80
CA THR A 327 -60.67 18.35 -5.24
C THR A 327 -61.59 18.04 -4.05
N PHE A 328 -62.80 18.62 -4.07
CA PHE A 328 -63.85 18.32 -3.09
C PHE A 328 -64.59 17.03 -3.50
N THR A 329 -64.74 16.09 -2.58
CA THR A 329 -65.43 14.81 -2.83
C THR A 329 -66.73 14.78 -2.01
N GLU A 330 -67.88 14.70 -2.68
CA GLU A 330 -69.18 14.57 -2.03
C GLU A 330 -69.37 13.15 -1.48
N ASN A 331 -69.72 13.02 -0.19
CA ASN A 331 -70.04 11.74 0.44
C ASN A 331 -71.54 11.47 0.38
N ASN A 332 -71.94 10.33 -0.19
CA ASN A 332 -73.31 9.83 -0.03
C ASN A 332 -73.51 9.33 1.41
N GLN A 333 -74.70 9.58 1.99
CA GLN A 333 -75.02 9.26 3.40
C GLN A 333 -74.86 7.77 3.79
N ASN A 334 -74.71 6.86 2.81
CA ASN A 334 -74.56 5.41 3.03
C ASN A 334 -73.09 4.92 3.20
N GLY A 335 -72.09 5.80 3.16
CA GLY A 335 -70.71 5.41 3.52
C GLY A 335 -69.98 4.50 2.51
N ASP A 336 -70.53 4.28 1.32
CA ASP A 336 -69.96 3.43 0.25
C ASP A 336 -68.83 4.12 -0.54
N GLY A 337 -67.78 4.54 0.17
CA GLY A 337 -66.58 5.14 -0.39
C GLY A 337 -65.47 4.11 -0.68
N LEU A 338 -64.49 4.49 -1.50
CA LEU A 338 -63.26 3.73 -1.63
C LEU A 338 -62.41 3.90 -0.36
N GLN A 339 -61.95 2.79 0.20
CA GLN A 339 -61.10 2.77 1.38
C GLN A 339 -59.87 1.89 1.13
N PRO A 340 -58.71 2.19 1.72
CA PRO A 340 -57.58 1.27 1.71
C PRO A 340 -57.96 -0.11 2.26
N VAL A 341 -57.51 -1.19 1.60
CA VAL A 341 -57.70 -2.56 2.09
C VAL A 341 -56.96 -2.76 3.42
N TYR A 342 -55.74 -2.21 3.51
CA TYR A 342 -54.93 -2.18 4.73
C TYR A 342 -54.24 -0.81 4.82
N GLN A 343 -54.21 -0.23 6.02
CA GLN A 343 -53.51 1.04 6.29
C GLN A 343 -52.18 0.74 6.98
N VAL A 344 -51.07 1.11 6.33
CA VAL A 344 -49.74 1.07 6.96
C VAL A 344 -49.52 2.42 7.64
N PRO A 345 -49.27 2.47 8.96
CA PRO A 345 -49.00 3.74 9.64
C PRO A 345 -47.74 4.41 9.05
N PRO A 346 -47.81 5.69 8.62
CA PRO A 346 -46.64 6.40 8.11
C PRO A 346 -45.45 6.44 9.09
N ALA A 347 -45.74 6.36 10.40
CA ALA A 347 -44.74 6.31 11.46
C ALA A 347 -43.76 5.13 11.37
N VAL A 348 -44.11 4.04 10.66
CA VAL A 348 -43.23 2.87 10.47
C VAL A 348 -42.00 3.17 9.60
N VAL A 349 -42.04 4.22 8.77
CA VAL A 349 -40.93 4.57 7.88
C VAL A 349 -39.68 5.01 8.66
N GLN A 350 -39.85 5.77 9.75
CA GLN A 350 -38.71 6.27 10.53
C GLN A 350 -37.90 5.15 11.21
N PRO A 351 -38.50 4.20 11.96
CA PRO A 351 -37.76 3.06 12.50
C PRO A 351 -37.10 2.19 11.43
N LEU A 352 -37.73 2.06 10.25
CA LEU A 352 -37.18 1.28 9.15
C LEU A 352 -35.92 1.94 8.58
N GLU A 353 -35.92 3.25 8.38
CA GLU A 353 -34.73 3.99 7.93
C GLU A 353 -33.60 3.91 8.96
N ALA A 354 -33.91 3.95 10.26
CA ALA A 354 -32.91 3.77 11.31
C ALA A 354 -32.23 2.38 11.24
N LEU A 355 -33.00 1.33 10.95
CA LEU A 355 -32.43 -0.02 10.75
C LEU A 355 -31.61 -0.12 9.47
N LEU A 356 -32.06 0.52 8.38
CA LEU A 356 -31.30 0.60 7.12
C LEU A 356 -29.95 1.28 7.36
N GLU A 357 -29.95 2.41 8.06
CA GLU A 357 -28.72 3.15 8.36
C GLU A 357 -27.77 2.36 9.27
N ALA A 358 -28.29 1.66 10.27
CA ALA A 358 -27.49 0.74 11.10
C ALA A 358 -26.79 -0.33 10.25
N LYS A 359 -27.47 -0.86 9.22
CA LYS A 359 -26.85 -1.82 8.28
C LYS A 359 -25.82 -1.19 7.35
N ARG A 360 -26.06 0.02 6.86
CA ARG A 360 -25.04 0.76 6.08
C ARG A 360 -23.78 1.00 6.92
N GLN A 361 -23.96 1.40 8.18
CA GLN A 361 -22.87 1.65 9.11
C GLN A 361 -22.08 0.38 9.45
N SER A 362 -22.75 -0.74 9.72
CA SER A 362 -22.10 -2.04 9.93
C SER A 362 -21.21 -2.44 8.73
N ILE A 363 -21.70 -2.26 7.50
CA ILE A 363 -20.91 -2.53 6.29
C ILE A 363 -19.68 -1.61 6.21
N TYR A 364 -19.78 -0.34 6.63
CA TYR A 364 -18.65 0.57 6.64
C TYR A 364 -17.59 0.18 7.68
N GLU A 365 -18.01 -0.23 8.88
CA GLU A 365 -17.13 -0.69 9.95
C GLU A 365 -16.36 -1.96 9.57
N LEU A 366 -17.04 -2.93 8.94
CA LEU A 366 -16.40 -4.16 8.44
C LEU A 366 -15.37 -3.91 7.33
N PHE A 367 -15.44 -2.77 6.64
CA PHE A 367 -14.44 -2.31 5.67
C PHE A 367 -13.47 -1.28 6.28
N PHE A 368 -13.45 -1.11 7.60
CA PHE A 368 -12.59 -0.17 8.33
C PHE A 368 -12.70 1.29 7.86
N ASN A 369 -13.83 1.67 7.27
CA ASN A 369 -14.01 3.01 6.70
C ASN A 369 -13.95 4.11 7.76
N ASP A 370 -14.49 3.83 8.92
CA ASP A 370 -14.46 4.68 10.11
C ASP A 370 -13.01 4.92 10.56
N LEU A 371 -12.18 3.87 10.60
CA LEU A 371 -10.76 3.98 10.94
C LEU A 371 -10.02 4.85 9.91
N PHE A 372 -10.20 4.59 8.61
CA PHE A 372 -9.58 5.37 7.56
C PHE A 372 -10.04 6.84 7.57
N ALA A 373 -11.34 7.09 7.75
CA ALA A 373 -11.87 8.44 7.84
C ALA A 373 -11.30 9.19 9.04
N MET A 374 -11.12 8.51 10.18
CA MET A 374 -10.54 9.12 11.38
C MET A 374 -9.07 9.49 11.18
N ILE A 375 -8.29 8.65 10.49
CA ILE A 375 -6.88 8.93 10.15
C ILE A 375 -6.76 10.14 9.21
N LEU A 376 -7.70 10.29 8.27
CA LEU A 376 -7.68 11.37 7.28
C LEU A 376 -8.18 12.71 7.85
N ASN A 377 -9.21 12.70 8.71
CA ASN A 377 -9.91 13.90 9.19
C ASN A 377 -9.39 14.44 10.53
N THR A 378 -8.24 13.95 11.03
CA THR A 378 -7.72 14.32 12.36
C THR A 378 -7.05 15.70 12.40
N ALA A 379 -6.85 16.36 11.26
CA ALA A 379 -6.16 17.66 11.17
C ALA A 379 -7.04 18.88 11.50
N GLU A 380 -8.37 18.75 11.48
CA GLU A 380 -9.29 19.92 11.52
C GLU A 380 -9.88 20.24 12.90
N ARG A 381 -9.76 19.35 13.88
CA ARG A 381 -10.28 19.60 15.23
C ARG A 381 -9.12 20.09 16.08
N GLY A 382 -9.22 21.25 16.73
CA GLY A 382 -8.20 21.92 17.56
C GLY A 382 -7.64 21.10 18.73
N ARG A 383 -7.15 19.91 18.43
CA ARG A 383 -6.50 18.91 19.26
C ARG A 383 -5.00 19.17 19.21
N THR A 384 -4.32 18.81 20.28
CA THR A 384 -2.87 18.88 20.30
C THR A 384 -2.28 17.86 19.32
N ALA A 385 -1.14 18.19 18.70
CA ALA A 385 -0.49 17.31 17.73
C ALA A 385 -0.18 15.91 18.32
N THR A 386 0.04 15.84 19.63
CA THR A 386 0.29 14.59 20.37
C THR A 386 -0.95 13.70 20.43
N GLU A 387 -2.11 14.22 20.85
CA GLU A 387 -3.37 13.44 20.89
C GLU A 387 -3.79 12.94 19.50
N VAL A 388 -3.54 13.74 18.46
CA VAL A 388 -3.81 13.34 17.07
C VAL A 388 -2.93 12.15 16.68
N ASN A 389 -1.67 12.15 17.10
CA ASN A 389 -0.73 11.07 16.78
C ASN A 389 -1.05 9.79 17.57
N GLU A 390 -1.38 9.89 18.86
CA GLU A 390 -1.77 8.75 19.69
C GLU A 390 -3.06 8.07 19.17
N LEU A 391 -4.06 8.87 18.77
CA LEU A 391 -5.29 8.32 18.18
C LEU A 391 -5.05 7.65 16.83
N LYS A 392 -4.14 8.18 16.01
CA LYS A 392 -3.72 7.52 14.77
C LYS A 392 -2.99 6.21 15.06
N GLU A 393 -2.19 6.16 16.12
CA GLU A 393 -1.45 4.96 16.55
C GLU A 393 -2.39 3.83 16.98
N GLU A 394 -3.31 4.08 17.92
CA GLU A 394 -4.25 3.07 18.42
C GLU A 394 -5.06 2.43 17.28
N LYS A 395 -5.52 3.24 16.31
CA LYS A 395 -6.34 2.74 15.20
C LYS A 395 -5.52 2.09 14.08
N MET A 396 -4.27 2.51 13.87
CA MET A 396 -3.38 1.82 12.94
C MET A 396 -3.03 0.42 13.44
N THR A 397 -2.93 0.21 14.76
CA THR A 397 -2.74 -1.12 15.33
C THR A 397 -3.82 -2.10 14.86
N LEU A 398 -5.08 -1.66 14.78
CA LEU A 398 -6.20 -2.45 14.27
C LEU A 398 -6.09 -2.79 12.78
N LEU A 399 -5.40 -1.96 11.99
CA LEU A 399 -5.16 -2.17 10.57
C LEU A 399 -3.88 -2.98 10.29
N SER A 400 -3.05 -3.26 11.29
CA SER A 400 -1.75 -3.94 11.11
C SER A 400 -1.86 -5.27 10.37
N PRO A 401 -2.80 -6.18 10.70
CA PRO A 401 -2.86 -7.48 10.03
C PRO A 401 -3.06 -7.38 8.51
N ILE A 402 -3.96 -6.51 8.06
CA ILE A 402 -4.23 -6.34 6.63
C ILE A 402 -3.11 -5.58 5.90
N LEU A 403 -2.42 -4.68 6.60
CA LEU A 403 -1.24 -4.01 6.07
C LEU A 403 -0.07 -5.00 5.90
N GLU A 404 0.16 -5.89 6.86
CA GLU A 404 1.19 -6.94 6.77
C GLU A 404 0.95 -7.90 5.60
N GLN A 405 -0.30 -8.28 5.36
CA GLN A 405 -0.70 -9.08 4.19
C GLN A 405 -0.34 -8.38 2.88
N VAL A 406 -0.65 -7.08 2.77
CA VAL A 406 -0.29 -6.28 1.59
C VAL A 406 1.24 -6.11 1.46
N HIS A 407 1.93 -5.87 2.56
CA HIS A 407 3.39 -5.75 2.61
C HIS A 407 4.09 -7.02 2.12
N SER A 408 3.59 -8.20 2.46
CA SER A 408 4.12 -9.48 1.96
C SER A 408 4.11 -9.53 0.43
N GLY A 409 2.98 -9.17 -0.20
CA GLY A 409 2.88 -9.07 -1.67
C GLY A 409 3.79 -8.00 -2.26
N LEU A 410 3.86 -6.81 -1.63
CA LEU A 410 4.73 -5.71 -2.08
C LEU A 410 6.22 -6.09 -2.01
N LYS A 411 6.62 -6.88 -1.02
CA LYS A 411 7.99 -7.41 -0.91
C LYS A 411 8.34 -8.23 -2.15
N ILE A 412 7.43 -9.11 -2.60
CA ILE A 412 7.63 -9.92 -3.81
C ILE A 412 7.76 -9.03 -5.05
N VAL A 413 6.95 -7.97 -5.18
CA VAL A 413 7.05 -7.01 -6.29
C VAL A 413 8.42 -6.33 -6.29
N MET A 414 8.88 -5.84 -5.14
CA MET A 414 10.16 -5.15 -5.02
C MET A 414 11.34 -6.07 -5.30
N GLU A 415 11.31 -7.31 -4.81
CA GLU A 415 12.31 -8.33 -5.13
C GLU A 415 12.36 -8.61 -6.64
N TRP A 416 11.19 -8.70 -7.29
CA TRP A 416 11.10 -8.90 -8.73
C TRP A 416 11.74 -7.73 -9.50
N ILE A 417 11.43 -6.49 -9.11
CA ILE A 417 12.03 -5.28 -9.71
C ILE A 417 13.53 -5.25 -9.47
N PHE A 418 13.99 -5.57 -8.27
CA PHE A 418 15.40 -5.60 -7.94
C PHE A 418 16.17 -6.57 -8.85
N VAL A 419 15.67 -7.80 -9.02
CA VAL A 419 16.27 -8.80 -9.93
C VAL A 419 16.29 -8.28 -11.38
N GLU A 420 15.21 -7.66 -11.85
CA GLU A 420 15.12 -7.13 -13.20
C GLU A 420 16.08 -5.94 -13.44
N CYS A 421 16.19 -5.03 -12.48
CA CYS A 421 17.12 -3.91 -12.53
C CYS A 421 18.59 -4.37 -12.49
N MET A 422 18.90 -5.39 -11.68
CA MET A 422 20.23 -6.02 -11.63
C MET A 422 20.57 -6.69 -12.97
N ARG A 423 19.62 -7.44 -13.54
CA ARG A 423 19.79 -8.09 -14.86
C ARG A 423 20.09 -7.10 -15.97
N ARG A 424 19.49 -5.90 -15.92
CA ARG A 424 19.68 -4.81 -16.88
C ARG A 424 20.87 -3.89 -16.54
N LYS A 425 21.58 -4.13 -15.44
CA LYS A 425 22.70 -3.31 -14.96
C LYS A 425 22.32 -1.84 -14.70
N ILE A 426 21.08 -1.61 -14.26
CA ILE A 426 20.58 -0.26 -13.89
C ILE A 426 21.06 0.11 -12.50
N ILE A 427 21.03 -0.85 -11.58
CA ILE A 427 21.57 -0.71 -10.22
C ILE A 427 23.09 -0.97 -10.27
N PRO A 428 23.92 -0.14 -9.61
CA PRO A 428 25.35 -0.37 -9.52
C PRO A 428 25.65 -1.65 -8.74
N ALA A 429 26.81 -2.26 -9.02
CA ALA A 429 27.24 -3.45 -8.30
C ALA A 429 27.29 -3.19 -6.77
N PRO A 430 26.87 -4.16 -5.94
CA PRO A 430 26.92 -4.02 -4.49
C PRO A 430 28.38 -3.87 -4.00
N PRO A 431 28.63 -3.07 -2.94
CA PRO A 431 29.92 -3.03 -2.25
C PRO A 431 30.37 -4.43 -1.80
N ALA A 432 31.69 -4.68 -1.79
CA ALA A 432 32.28 -5.99 -1.49
C ALA A 432 31.83 -6.57 -0.14
N GLN A 433 31.54 -5.70 0.82
CA GLN A 433 31.13 -6.02 2.18
C GLN A 433 29.76 -6.71 2.27
N ILE A 434 28.88 -6.50 1.28
CA ILE A 434 27.49 -7.00 1.30
C ILE A 434 27.22 -8.01 0.19
N ILE A 435 28.26 -8.45 -0.52
CA ILE A 435 28.14 -9.51 -1.53
C ILE A 435 27.68 -10.79 -0.82
N GLY A 436 26.56 -11.37 -1.29
CA GLY A 436 25.93 -12.53 -0.67
C GLY A 436 24.98 -12.21 0.50
N GLY A 437 24.85 -10.93 0.87
CA GLY A 437 23.85 -10.47 1.84
C GLY A 437 22.42 -10.54 1.29
N GLU A 438 21.45 -10.77 2.18
CA GLU A 438 20.03 -10.74 1.84
C GLU A 438 19.49 -9.31 1.97
N LEU A 439 18.77 -8.85 0.95
CA LEU A 439 18.13 -7.54 0.95
C LEU A 439 16.87 -7.58 1.85
N GLU A 440 16.80 -6.65 2.78
CA GLU A 440 15.68 -6.47 3.70
C GLU A 440 14.87 -5.24 3.29
N ILE A 441 13.57 -5.44 3.08
CA ILE A 441 12.62 -4.39 2.76
C ILE A 441 11.85 -4.07 4.02
N GLU A 442 11.96 -2.83 4.46
CA GLU A 442 11.21 -2.35 5.61
C GLU A 442 10.15 -1.36 5.22
N PHE A 443 8.91 -1.72 5.51
CA PHE A 443 7.78 -0.83 5.30
C PHE A 443 7.78 0.22 6.39
N VAL A 444 7.83 1.48 5.96
CA VAL A 444 7.81 2.60 6.88
C VAL A 444 6.35 2.87 7.23
N SER A 445 5.93 2.40 8.40
CA SER A 445 4.60 2.74 8.91
C SER A 445 4.49 4.26 9.12
N MET A 446 3.28 4.80 8.97
CA MET A 446 3.00 6.20 9.34
C MET A 446 3.41 6.50 10.79
N LEU A 447 3.29 5.50 11.68
CA LEU A 447 3.77 5.57 13.06
C LEU A 447 5.30 5.77 13.12
N ALA A 448 6.08 4.97 12.38
CA ALA A 448 7.53 5.13 12.35
C ALA A 448 7.94 6.51 11.80
N GLN A 449 7.16 7.10 10.89
CA GLN A 449 7.37 8.48 10.43
C GLN A 449 7.01 9.50 11.51
N ALA A 450 5.88 9.33 12.21
CA ALA A 450 5.45 10.20 13.30
C ALA A 450 6.42 10.17 14.49
N GLN A 451 6.86 8.98 14.92
CA GLN A 451 7.90 8.81 15.95
C GLN A 451 9.21 9.48 15.55
N LYS A 452 9.61 9.38 14.27
CA LYS A 452 10.79 10.11 13.77
C LYS A 452 10.59 11.62 13.84
N ALA A 453 9.43 12.13 13.47
CA ALA A 453 9.12 13.57 13.58
C ALA A 453 9.12 14.04 15.04
N GLN A 454 8.61 13.23 15.99
CA GLN A 454 8.67 13.51 17.41
C GLN A 454 10.12 13.52 17.93
N LYS A 455 10.96 12.56 17.50
CA LYS A 455 12.39 12.53 17.80
C LYS A 455 13.12 13.75 17.24
N ILE A 456 12.81 14.19 16.02
CA ILE A 456 13.36 15.42 15.44
C ILE A 456 12.94 16.64 16.28
N SER A 457 11.66 16.75 16.62
CA SER A 457 11.16 17.86 17.44
C SER A 457 11.76 17.86 18.86
N ALA A 458 12.01 16.68 19.43
CA ALA A 458 12.75 16.50 20.67
C ALA A 458 14.20 16.99 20.54
N MET A 459 14.90 16.62 19.48
CA MET A 459 16.25 17.10 19.17
C MET A 459 16.29 18.62 18.97
N GLU A 460 15.31 19.21 18.29
CA GLU A 460 15.20 20.66 18.09
C GLU A 460 14.94 21.39 19.42
N ARG A 461 14.06 20.86 20.27
CA ARG A 461 13.82 21.40 21.63
C ARG A 461 15.08 21.32 22.49
N PHE A 462 15.76 20.18 22.49
CA PHE A 462 17.03 20.00 23.19
C PHE A 462 18.07 21.00 22.70
N SER A 463 18.26 21.12 21.40
CA SER A 463 19.22 22.07 20.80
C SER A 463 18.88 23.51 21.17
N THR A 464 17.60 23.89 21.12
CA THR A 464 17.13 25.23 21.50
C THR A 464 17.31 25.50 22.99
N PHE A 465 17.00 24.53 23.85
CA PHE A 465 17.21 24.60 25.29
C PHE A 465 18.70 24.80 25.62
N THR A 466 19.58 23.99 25.03
CA THR A 466 21.03 24.09 25.21
C THR A 466 21.57 25.46 24.74
N ILE A 467 21.12 25.97 23.59
CA ILE A 467 21.52 27.29 23.08
C ILE A 467 21.04 28.42 24.01
N ASN A 468 19.78 28.38 24.44
CA ASN A 468 19.22 29.40 25.34
C ASN A 468 19.93 29.38 26.70
N LEU A 469 20.17 28.19 27.26
CA LEU A 469 20.92 28.03 28.50
C LEU A 469 22.35 28.55 28.36
N ALA A 470 23.00 28.36 27.22
CA ALA A 470 24.33 28.92 26.96
C ALA A 470 24.35 30.46 26.88
N GLN A 471 23.25 31.09 26.45
CA GLN A 471 23.18 32.55 26.22
C GLN A 471 22.69 33.39 27.40
N SER A 472 21.97 32.81 28.38
CA SER A 472 21.14 33.58 29.32
C SER A 472 21.34 33.29 30.81
N ILE A 473 22.59 33.07 31.25
CA ILE A 473 22.87 32.90 32.68
C ILE A 473 23.51 34.16 33.29
N ASP A 474 22.77 34.78 34.21
CA ASP A 474 23.23 35.84 35.11
C ASP A 474 24.51 35.41 35.85
N PRO A 475 25.61 36.19 35.80
CA PRO A 475 26.92 35.86 36.38
C PRO A 475 26.90 35.43 37.86
N ILE A 476 25.88 35.82 38.62
CA ILE A 476 25.76 35.49 40.05
C ILE A 476 25.04 34.14 40.27
N LEU A 477 24.10 33.77 39.40
CA LEU A 477 23.31 32.54 39.50
C LEU A 477 23.99 31.33 38.85
N VAL A 478 24.98 31.54 37.96
CA VAL A 478 25.83 30.49 37.34
C VAL A 478 26.43 29.56 38.39
N LYS A 479 26.86 30.07 39.54
CA LYS A 479 27.54 29.26 40.56
C LYS A 479 26.62 28.28 41.31
N LYS A 480 25.30 28.43 41.19
CA LYS A 480 24.32 27.52 41.80
C LYS A 480 23.80 26.45 40.84
N LEU A 481 24.01 26.61 39.54
CA LEU A 481 23.47 25.73 38.51
C LEU A 481 24.60 24.93 37.85
N ASN A 482 24.52 23.60 37.92
CA ASN A 482 25.36 22.74 37.08
C ASN A 482 24.72 22.63 35.70
N GLY A 483 25.02 23.58 34.82
CA GLY A 483 24.45 23.64 33.47
C GLY A 483 24.70 22.37 32.64
N ALA A 484 25.87 21.73 32.78
CA ALA A 484 26.19 20.49 32.07
C ALA A 484 25.29 19.34 32.51
N LYS A 485 25.14 19.15 33.83
CA LYS A 485 24.24 18.13 34.38
C LYS A 485 22.77 18.40 34.02
N ILE A 486 22.35 19.66 34.00
CA ILE A 486 20.98 20.04 33.58
C ILE A 486 20.74 19.70 32.11
N ILE A 487 21.75 19.88 31.24
CA ILE A 487 21.69 19.49 29.82
C ILE A 487 21.61 17.97 29.69
N ASP A 488 22.42 17.23 30.43
CA ASP A 488 22.42 15.75 30.42
C ASP A 488 21.09 15.19 30.94
N ASP A 489 20.60 15.67 32.09
CA ASP A 489 19.30 15.28 32.65
C ASP A 489 18.15 15.60 31.67
N TYR A 490 18.19 16.75 30.98
CA TYR A 490 17.20 17.11 29.97
C TYR A 490 17.31 16.21 28.72
N ALA A 491 18.52 15.86 28.27
CA ALA A 491 18.73 14.94 27.17
C ALA A 491 18.10 13.56 27.45
N ASP A 492 18.26 13.07 28.69
CA ASP A 492 17.66 11.82 29.15
C ASP A 492 16.11 11.92 29.20
N TYR A 493 15.56 12.99 29.77
CA TYR A 493 14.10 13.18 29.84
C TYR A 493 13.43 13.27 28.47
N VAL A 494 14.13 13.79 27.46
CA VAL A 494 13.63 13.89 26.08
C VAL A 494 14.11 12.71 25.21
N ASN A 495 14.74 11.68 25.80
CA ASN A 495 15.20 10.45 25.15
C ASN A 495 16.13 10.68 23.95
N ILE A 496 17.08 11.61 24.07
CA ILE A 496 18.13 11.82 23.08
C ILE A 496 19.11 10.65 23.12
N ASN A 497 19.62 10.22 21.96
CA ASN A 497 20.60 9.14 21.92
C ASN A 497 21.91 9.62 22.59
N PRO A 498 22.47 8.90 23.58
CA PRO A 498 23.71 9.29 24.26
C PRO A 498 24.90 9.51 23.33
N GLU A 499 24.95 8.85 22.16
CA GLU A 499 26.01 9.09 21.17
C GLU A 499 25.96 10.49 20.52
N GLN A 500 24.85 11.19 20.67
CA GLN A 500 24.68 12.56 20.18
C GLN A 500 25.04 13.60 21.24
N VAL A 501 25.32 13.17 22.47
CA VAL A 501 25.71 14.02 23.59
C VAL A 501 27.20 13.82 23.83
N VAL A 502 27.96 14.91 23.86
CA VAL A 502 29.38 14.84 24.21
C VAL A 502 29.49 14.53 25.71
N PRO A 503 30.23 13.48 26.13
CA PRO A 503 30.39 13.15 27.54
C PRO A 503 30.93 14.34 28.34
N THR A 504 30.40 14.52 29.57
CA THR A 504 30.79 15.63 30.46
C THR A 504 32.30 15.71 30.68
N GLU A 505 32.97 14.56 30.79
CA GLU A 505 34.43 14.46 30.96
C GLU A 505 35.21 15.08 29.80
N ASP A 506 34.72 14.94 28.57
CA ASP A 506 35.38 15.51 27.39
C ASP A 506 35.10 17.01 27.25
N VAL A 507 33.92 17.47 27.68
CA VAL A 507 33.60 18.90 27.78
C VAL A 507 34.47 19.59 28.84
N ASP A 508 34.71 18.94 29.97
CA ASP A 508 35.56 19.49 31.03
C ASP A 508 37.03 19.57 30.59
N LYS A 509 37.57 18.56 29.87
CA LYS A 509 38.89 18.65 29.23
C LYS A 509 38.99 19.82 28.24
N MET A 510 37.93 20.06 27.44
CA MET A 510 37.89 21.22 26.54
C MET A 510 37.87 22.55 27.30
N ARG A 511 37.20 22.61 28.46
CA ARG A 511 37.17 23.79 29.32
C ARG A 511 38.54 24.07 29.94
N GLU A 512 39.22 23.07 30.47
CA GLU A 512 40.57 23.19 31.01
C GLU A 512 41.56 23.66 29.93
N ALA A 513 41.49 23.08 28.74
CA ALA A 513 42.32 23.50 27.61
C ALA A 513 42.03 24.96 27.15
N ALA A 514 40.77 25.38 27.22
CA ALA A 514 40.38 26.77 26.92
C ALA A 514 40.85 27.74 28.00
N GLN A 515 40.74 27.38 29.28
CA GLN A 515 41.24 28.17 30.42
C GLN A 515 42.76 28.32 30.36
N GLN A 516 43.51 27.25 30.08
CA GLN A 516 44.96 27.32 29.92
C GLN A 516 45.38 28.22 28.75
N LYS A 517 44.64 28.19 27.63
CA LYS A 517 44.88 29.11 26.51
C LYS A 517 44.56 30.56 26.87
N GLN A 518 43.52 30.80 27.66
CA GLN A 518 43.15 32.13 28.10
C GLN A 518 44.15 32.68 29.13
N GLU A 519 44.60 31.87 30.09
CA GLU A 519 45.65 32.24 31.04
C GLU A 519 46.98 32.51 30.34
N GLN A 520 47.34 31.74 29.30
CA GLN A 520 48.51 32.04 28.46
C GLN A 520 48.35 33.34 27.67
N ALA A 521 47.15 33.62 27.15
CA ALA A 521 46.85 34.85 26.44
C ALA A 521 46.86 36.07 27.38
N GLU A 522 46.32 35.95 28.59
CA GLU A 522 46.32 36.98 29.63
C GLU A 522 47.74 37.20 30.18
N GLN A 523 48.54 36.15 30.37
CA GLN A 523 49.96 36.29 30.74
C GLN A 523 50.77 36.96 29.63
N MET A 524 50.52 36.65 28.35
CA MET A 524 51.16 37.36 27.23
C MET A 524 50.72 38.83 27.15
N ALA A 525 49.44 39.12 27.37
CA ALA A 525 48.93 40.49 27.39
C ALA A 525 49.46 41.29 28.59
N ALA A 526 49.58 40.66 29.76
CA ALA A 526 50.16 41.25 30.97
C ALA A 526 51.69 41.47 30.84
N LEU A 527 52.41 40.58 30.16
CA LEU A 527 53.82 40.77 29.81
C LEU A 527 54.01 41.93 28.82
N GLN A 528 53.10 42.10 27.85
CA GLN A 528 53.10 43.24 26.94
C GLN A 528 52.81 44.57 27.68
N GLN A 529 51.78 44.63 28.53
CA GLN A 529 51.49 45.83 29.34
C GLN A 529 52.56 46.12 30.41
N GLY A 530 53.13 45.11 31.06
CA GLY A 530 54.23 45.28 32.02
C GLY A 530 55.51 45.83 31.37
N SER A 531 55.77 45.49 30.11
CA SER A 531 56.90 46.05 29.34
C SER A 531 56.72 47.52 28.97
N GLU A 532 55.48 48.02 28.85
CA GLU A 532 55.18 49.44 28.64
C GLU A 532 55.30 50.26 29.95
N ILE A 533 54.93 49.69 31.10
CA ILE A 533 55.09 50.36 32.41
C ILE A 533 56.57 50.49 32.80
N VAL A 534 57.40 49.47 32.55
CA VAL A 534 58.86 49.55 32.80
C VAL A 534 59.54 50.57 31.88
N LYS A 535 59.08 50.73 30.64
CA LYS A 535 59.53 51.81 29.74
C LYS A 535 59.13 53.21 30.23
N ASN A 536 57.96 53.35 30.86
CA ASN A 536 57.46 54.65 31.33
C ASN A 536 58.01 55.07 32.71
N VAL A 537 58.39 54.12 33.57
CA VAL A 537 58.99 54.42 34.89
C VAL A 537 60.52 54.60 34.81
N GLY A 538 61.20 53.88 33.90
CA GLY A 538 62.65 54.08 33.65
C GLY A 538 63.00 55.36 32.87
N GLY A 539 62.00 56.12 32.41
CA GLY A 539 62.16 57.35 31.64
C GLY A 539 62.04 58.66 32.44
N ALA A 540 61.84 58.60 33.77
CA ALA A 540 61.53 59.77 34.59
C ALA A 540 62.72 60.35 35.39
N ASP A 541 63.97 59.97 35.10
CA ASP A 541 65.19 60.61 35.66
C ASP A 541 66.18 61.05 34.55
N ALA A 542 65.66 61.58 33.44
CA ALA A 542 66.45 62.19 32.37
C ALA A 542 66.22 63.71 32.23
N PHE A 543 65.87 64.39 33.32
CA PHE A 543 65.87 65.85 33.43
C PHE A 543 66.80 66.28 34.59
N GLY A 544 68.10 66.08 34.41
CA GLY A 544 69.11 66.47 35.40
C GLY A 544 70.58 66.23 35.01
N GLY A 545 70.85 65.76 33.79
CA GLY A 545 72.20 65.38 33.35
C GLY A 545 72.91 66.37 32.43
N GLU A 546 72.34 67.54 32.15
CA GLU A 546 72.90 68.53 31.19
C GLU A 546 73.76 69.62 31.85
N LEU A 547 74.22 69.42 33.10
CA LEU A 547 75.07 70.37 33.83
C LEU A 547 76.42 69.81 34.32
N MET A 548 76.66 68.49 34.25
CA MET A 548 77.92 67.87 34.72
C MET A 548 78.92 67.53 33.59
N SER A 549 78.56 67.76 32.31
CA SER A 549 79.51 67.74 31.19
C SER A 549 80.14 69.11 30.90
N ARG A 550 79.91 70.12 31.78
CA ARG A 550 80.49 71.47 31.65
C ARG A 550 81.45 71.89 32.77
N ILE A 551 81.74 71.02 33.74
CA ILE A 551 82.87 71.21 34.67
C ILE A 551 83.53 69.84 34.84
N GLY A 552 84.62 69.63 34.11
CA GLY A 552 85.38 68.39 34.17
C GLY A 552 86.04 68.20 35.54
N LEU A 553 85.78 67.03 36.14
CA LEU A 553 86.65 66.30 37.06
C LEU A 553 86.21 64.84 37.10
#